data_AF-A0A068L6A5-F1
#
_entry.id   AF-A0A068L6A5-F1
#
_cell.length_a   1.000
_cell.length_b   1.000
_cell.length_c   1.000
_cell.angle_alpha   90.00
_cell.angle_beta   90.00
_cell.angle_gamma   90.00
#
_symmetry.space_group_name_H-M   'P 1'
#
loop_
_entity.id
_entity.type
_entity.pdbx_description
1 polymer ?
#
loop_
_entity_poly.entity_id
_entity_poly.type
_entity_poly.pdbx_seq_one_letter_code
_entity_poly.pdbx_strand_id
1 'polypeptide(L)'
;QLSGKIPTSLGKKKDFSNIDLSRNKFEGDSNALFGSDKTIQFVDLSRNLLEFDMSKVEFPKSLASLDLNHNKITGSLPVGLTALDNLRGFNVSYNRLCGKIPVGGNLQSFDDTSYFHNRCLCGAPLQSCK
;
A
#
# COMPACT_ATOMS: atom_id res chain seq x y z
N GLN A 1 -7.76 6.02 20.22
CA GLN A 1 -7.83 5.65 18.79
C GLN A 1 -8.56 6.76 18.06
N LEU A 2 -7.96 7.27 16.99
CA LEU A 2 -8.56 8.25 16.09
C LEU A 2 -9.52 7.56 15.11
N SER A 3 -10.50 8.28 14.58
CA SER A 3 -11.52 7.75 13.68
C SER A 3 -11.93 8.76 12.61
N GLY A 4 -12.71 8.30 11.63
CA GLY A 4 -13.17 9.10 10.50
C GLY A 4 -12.19 9.05 9.32
N LYS A 5 -12.34 9.96 8.36
CA LYS A 5 -11.48 10.00 7.18
C LYS A 5 -10.15 10.69 7.48
N ILE A 6 -9.09 10.25 6.83
CA ILE A 6 -7.83 11.01 6.81
C ILE A 6 -8.09 12.33 6.06
N PRO A 7 -7.80 13.50 6.65
CA PRO A 7 -8.05 14.78 5.99
C PRO A 7 -7.29 14.89 4.67
N THR A 8 -7.98 15.25 3.58
CA THR A 8 -7.35 15.44 2.26
C THR A 8 -6.32 16.57 2.26
N SER A 9 -6.42 17.52 3.20
CA SER A 9 -5.40 18.55 3.44
C SER A 9 -4.04 17.96 3.81
N LEU A 10 -3.99 16.79 4.46
CA LEU A 10 -2.75 16.08 4.72
C LEU A 10 -2.08 15.67 3.40
N GLY A 11 -2.88 15.20 2.45
CA GLY A 11 -2.42 14.87 1.10
C GLY A 11 -1.97 16.06 0.24
N LYS A 12 -2.17 17.31 0.68
CA LYS A 12 -1.73 18.50 -0.10
C LYS A 12 -0.26 18.84 0.08
N LYS A 13 0.40 18.42 1.18
CA LYS A 13 1.84 18.71 1.29
C LYS A 13 2.62 17.74 0.43
N LYS A 14 3.61 18.28 -0.28
CA LYS A 14 4.43 17.55 -1.23
C LYS A 14 5.57 16.78 -0.57
N ASP A 15 6.00 17.21 0.62
CA ASP A 15 7.12 16.61 1.33
C ASP A 15 6.69 16.19 2.73
N PHE A 16 6.76 14.89 2.98
CA PHE A 16 6.63 14.26 4.28
C PHE A 16 7.54 13.06 4.31
N SER A 17 8.62 13.09 5.11
CA SER A 17 9.54 11.96 5.13
C SER A 17 8.89 10.67 5.66
N ASN A 18 8.00 10.77 6.66
CA ASN A 18 7.40 9.64 7.35
C ASN A 18 5.93 9.95 7.73
N ILE A 19 5.05 8.97 7.57
CA ILE A 19 3.70 8.99 8.13
C ILE A 19 3.41 7.65 8.82
N ASP A 20 3.00 7.72 10.08
CA ASP A 20 2.48 6.57 10.83
C ASP A 20 1.11 6.97 11.40
N LEU A 21 0.08 6.32 10.88
CA LEU A 21 -1.30 6.40 11.35
C LEU A 21 -1.83 5.03 11.76
N SER A 22 -0.94 4.08 12.01
CA SER A 22 -1.27 2.69 12.29
C SER A 22 -2.15 2.54 13.54
N ARG A 23 -2.90 1.44 13.62
CA ARG A 23 -3.68 1.04 14.82
C ARG A 23 -4.72 2.07 15.24
N ASN A 24 -5.43 2.64 14.27
CA ASN A 24 -6.54 3.56 14.50
C ASN A 24 -7.84 2.99 13.88
N LYS A 25 -8.86 3.83 13.76
CA LYS A 25 -10.13 3.54 13.11
C LYS A 25 -10.35 4.46 11.90
N PHE A 26 -9.29 4.85 11.21
CA PHE A 26 -9.42 5.65 10.00
C PHE A 26 -10.12 4.86 8.90
N GLU A 27 -11.00 5.51 8.15
CA GLU A 27 -11.84 4.88 7.13
C GLU A 27 -11.83 5.66 5.82
N GLY A 28 -12.35 5.03 4.77
CA GLY A 28 -12.45 5.62 3.44
C GLY A 28 -11.11 5.69 2.71
N ASP A 29 -11.04 6.63 1.77
CA ASP A 29 -9.93 6.74 0.82
C ASP A 29 -8.72 7.49 1.40
N SER A 30 -7.52 6.93 1.25
CA SER A 30 -6.24 7.53 1.62
C SER A 30 -5.32 7.81 0.42
N ASN A 31 -5.80 7.68 -0.81
CA ASN A 31 -5.04 7.86 -2.05
C ASN A 31 -4.37 9.23 -2.15
N ALA A 32 -4.97 10.27 -1.55
CA ALA A 32 -4.41 11.62 -1.53
C ALA A 32 -3.05 11.71 -0.82
N LEU A 33 -2.67 10.73 0.01
CA LEU A 33 -1.35 10.65 0.65
C LEU A 33 -0.26 10.19 -0.33
N PHE A 34 -0.65 9.55 -1.43
CA PHE A 34 0.25 9.06 -2.46
C PHE A 34 0.16 9.95 -3.71
N GLY A 35 1.11 9.78 -4.61
CA GLY A 35 1.24 10.58 -5.83
C GLY A 35 2.69 10.62 -6.29
N SER A 36 2.91 10.54 -7.59
CA SER A 36 4.25 10.59 -8.20
C SER A 36 4.96 11.93 -7.98
N ASP A 37 4.21 13.00 -7.66
CA ASP A 37 4.71 14.35 -7.35
C ASP A 37 5.12 14.56 -5.88
N LYS A 38 4.99 13.52 -5.04
CA LYS A 38 5.28 13.58 -3.61
C LYS A 38 6.68 13.06 -3.27
N THR A 39 7.15 13.47 -2.10
CA THR A 39 8.33 12.93 -1.44
C THR A 39 7.90 12.32 -0.11
N ILE A 40 7.88 10.99 -0.04
CA ILE A 40 7.64 10.24 1.19
C ILE A 40 8.38 8.92 1.19
N GLN A 41 9.02 8.59 2.31
CA GLN A 41 9.88 7.42 2.43
C GLN A 41 9.20 6.29 3.20
N PHE A 42 8.48 6.61 4.29
CA PHE A 42 7.86 5.59 5.14
C PHE A 42 6.38 5.89 5.34
N VAL A 43 5.54 4.89 5.05
CA VAL A 43 4.10 4.95 5.22
C VAL A 43 3.64 3.72 5.99
N ASP A 44 3.12 3.94 7.20
CA ASP A 44 2.39 2.91 7.95
C ASP A 44 0.94 3.37 8.17
N LEU A 45 0.02 2.72 7.46
CA LEU A 45 -1.43 2.88 7.60
C LEU A 45 -2.09 1.60 8.13
N SER A 46 -1.29 0.68 8.67
CA SER A 46 -1.74 -0.65 9.05
C SER A 46 -2.80 -0.61 10.16
N ARG A 47 -3.65 -1.65 10.21
CA ARG A 47 -4.66 -1.84 11.26
C ARG A 47 -5.60 -0.64 11.38
N ASN A 48 -6.26 -0.33 10.27
CA ASN A 48 -7.31 0.69 10.16
C ASN A 48 -8.55 0.09 9.47
N LEU A 49 -9.48 0.93 9.03
CA LEU A 49 -10.69 0.57 8.27
C LEU A 49 -10.65 1.18 6.87
N LEU A 50 -9.46 1.48 6.33
CA LEU A 50 -9.30 2.16 5.04
C LEU A 50 -9.85 1.31 3.90
N GLU A 51 -10.50 1.97 2.95
CA GLU A 51 -11.20 1.36 1.84
C GLU A 51 -10.99 2.21 0.59
N PHE A 52 -10.08 1.76 -0.27
CA PHE A 52 -9.78 2.36 -1.57
C PHE A 52 -9.33 1.29 -2.56
N ASP A 53 -9.25 1.68 -3.83
CA ASP A 53 -8.80 0.83 -4.93
C ASP A 53 -7.30 1.07 -5.18
N MET A 54 -6.49 0.07 -4.81
CA MET A 54 -5.02 0.10 -4.94
C MET A 54 -4.56 0.20 -6.39
N SER A 55 -5.36 -0.27 -7.36
CA SER A 55 -4.98 -0.29 -8.78
C SER A 55 -4.82 1.10 -9.39
N LYS A 56 -5.38 2.12 -8.74
CA LYS A 56 -5.38 3.52 -9.19
C LYS A 56 -4.33 4.38 -8.49
N VAL A 57 -3.51 3.78 -7.63
CA VAL A 57 -2.55 4.52 -6.80
C VAL A 57 -1.22 4.68 -7.55
N GLU A 58 -0.77 5.91 -7.64
CA GLU A 58 0.60 6.23 -8.04
C GLU A 58 1.47 6.41 -6.81
N PHE A 59 2.61 5.70 -6.76
CA PHE A 59 3.57 5.81 -5.67
C PHE A 59 4.75 6.71 -6.06
N PRO A 60 5.28 7.50 -5.12
CA PRO A 60 6.48 8.29 -5.35
C PRO A 60 7.73 7.41 -5.34
N LYS A 61 8.71 7.73 -6.19
CA LYS A 61 9.99 7.00 -6.28
C LYS A 61 10.83 7.02 -4.99
N SER A 62 10.54 7.95 -4.08
CA SER A 62 11.19 8.08 -2.77
C SER A 62 10.74 7.02 -1.76
N LEU A 63 9.65 6.28 -2.04
CA LEU A 63 9.08 5.33 -1.10
C LEU A 63 10.03 4.17 -0.81
N ALA A 64 10.31 3.98 0.48
CA ALA A 64 11.21 2.97 1.00
C ALA A 64 10.49 1.91 1.85
N SER A 65 9.40 2.28 2.52
CA SER A 65 8.58 1.36 3.30
C SER A 65 7.09 1.67 3.16
N LEU A 66 6.28 0.64 2.93
CA LEU A 66 4.83 0.72 2.85
C LEU A 66 4.18 -0.44 3.62
N ASP A 67 3.51 -0.11 4.73
CA ASP A 67 2.66 -1.04 5.46
C ASP A 67 1.19 -0.61 5.40
N LEU A 68 0.38 -1.44 4.76
CA LEU A 68 -1.06 -1.27 4.57
C LEU A 68 -1.85 -2.42 5.19
N ASN A 69 -1.22 -3.28 5.99
CA ASN A 69 -1.84 -4.52 6.45
C ASN A 69 -3.10 -4.27 7.30
N HIS A 70 -4.02 -5.23 7.35
CA HIS A 70 -5.26 -5.15 8.14
C HIS A 70 -6.10 -3.90 7.82
N ASN A 71 -6.55 -3.81 6.56
CA ASN A 71 -7.49 -2.79 6.08
C ASN A 71 -8.56 -3.47 5.20
N LYS A 72 -9.34 -2.69 4.45
CA LYS A 72 -10.37 -3.17 3.51
C LYS A 72 -10.03 -2.84 2.06
N ILE A 73 -8.73 -2.67 1.75
CA ILE A 73 -8.25 -2.20 0.44
C ILE A 73 -8.58 -3.22 -0.65
N THR A 74 -9.06 -2.75 -1.79
CA THR A 74 -9.49 -3.56 -2.94
C THR A 74 -8.64 -3.27 -4.18
N GLY A 75 -8.95 -3.92 -5.30
CA GLY A 75 -8.21 -3.77 -6.55
C GLY A 75 -6.94 -4.62 -6.62
N SER A 76 -6.14 -4.39 -7.64
CA SER A 76 -4.84 -5.05 -7.85
C SER A 76 -3.68 -4.19 -7.38
N LEU A 77 -2.51 -4.81 -7.21
CA LEU A 77 -1.27 -4.06 -7.04
C LEU A 77 -0.92 -3.33 -8.36
N PRO A 78 -0.70 -2.01 -8.36
CA PRO A 78 -0.38 -1.27 -9.56
C PRO A 78 1.04 -1.60 -10.03
N VAL A 79 1.23 -1.68 -11.35
CA VAL A 79 2.55 -1.99 -11.94
C VAL A 79 3.63 -0.99 -11.54
N GLY A 80 3.27 0.26 -11.21
CA GLY A 80 4.21 1.28 -10.77
C GLY A 80 5.04 0.91 -9.53
N LEU A 81 4.57 -0.04 -8.71
CA LEU A 81 5.35 -0.58 -7.59
C LEU A 81 6.66 -1.25 -8.02
N THR A 82 6.75 -1.77 -9.25
CA THR A 82 7.97 -2.42 -9.76
C THR A 82 9.08 -1.41 -10.10
N ALA A 83 8.74 -0.12 -10.20
CA ALA A 83 9.69 0.97 -10.49
C ALA A 83 10.24 1.64 -9.21
N LEU A 84 9.89 1.12 -8.03
CA LEU A 84 10.33 1.67 -6.74
C LEU A 84 11.61 0.98 -6.27
N ASP A 85 12.75 1.41 -6.81
CA ASP A 85 14.06 0.80 -6.55
C ASP A 85 14.45 0.84 -5.05
N ASN A 86 13.92 1.83 -4.32
CA ASN A 86 14.19 2.03 -2.90
C ASN A 86 13.26 1.25 -1.97
N LEU A 87 12.23 0.57 -2.47
CA LEU A 87 11.26 -0.12 -1.64
C LEU A 87 11.90 -1.34 -0.96
N ARG A 88 12.11 -1.25 0.37
CA ARG A 88 12.71 -2.28 1.23
C ARG A 88 11.77 -2.83 2.30
N GLY A 89 10.66 -2.16 2.58
CA GLY A 89 9.59 -2.64 3.45
C GLY A 89 8.26 -2.67 2.71
N PHE A 90 7.58 -3.80 2.71
CA PHE A 90 6.29 -3.92 2.04
C PHE A 90 5.40 -4.94 2.74
N ASN A 91 4.19 -4.53 3.10
CA ASN A 91 3.17 -5.41 3.64
C ASN A 91 1.77 -4.93 3.25
N VAL A 92 1.05 -5.77 2.51
CA VAL A 92 -0.34 -5.53 2.07
C VAL A 92 -1.27 -6.66 2.50
N SER A 93 -0.81 -7.53 3.40
CA SER A 93 -1.58 -8.66 3.92
C SER A 93 -2.87 -8.23 4.61
N TYR A 94 -3.80 -9.17 4.77
CA TYR A 94 -5.09 -8.91 5.44
C TYR A 94 -5.85 -7.72 4.83
N ASN A 95 -6.05 -7.79 3.52
CA ASN A 95 -6.84 -6.84 2.74
C ASN A 95 -7.81 -7.60 1.81
N ARG A 96 -8.41 -6.91 0.85
CA ARG A 96 -9.32 -7.49 -0.15
C ARG A 96 -8.74 -7.38 -1.58
N LEU A 97 -7.41 -7.33 -1.69
CA LEU A 97 -6.73 -7.22 -2.99
C LEU A 97 -6.92 -8.47 -3.83
N CYS A 98 -6.85 -8.30 -5.15
CA CYS A 98 -7.02 -9.38 -6.12
C CYS A 98 -6.17 -9.15 -7.37
N GLY A 99 -5.82 -10.24 -8.05
CA GLY A 99 -5.08 -10.21 -9.31
C GLY A 99 -3.63 -10.64 -9.14
N LYS A 100 -2.91 -10.64 -10.25
CA LYS A 100 -1.51 -11.08 -10.29
C LYS A 100 -0.60 -10.04 -9.64
N ILE A 101 0.31 -10.47 -8.78
CA ILE A 101 1.42 -9.64 -8.27
C ILE A 101 2.30 -9.23 -9.47
N PRO A 102 2.52 -7.93 -9.72
CA PRO A 102 3.40 -7.48 -10.78
C PRO A 102 4.82 -8.05 -10.63
N VAL A 103 5.44 -8.41 -11.75
CA VAL A 103 6.81 -8.94 -11.77
C VAL A 103 7.78 -7.79 -12.01
N GLY A 104 8.77 -7.65 -11.14
CA GLY A 104 9.81 -6.63 -11.22
C GLY A 104 10.02 -5.87 -9.92
N GLY A 105 11.09 -5.05 -9.89
CA GLY A 105 11.52 -4.34 -8.69
C GLY A 105 11.82 -5.31 -7.54
N ASN A 106 11.40 -4.94 -6.33
CA ASN A 106 11.59 -5.75 -5.11
C ASN A 106 10.37 -6.61 -4.74
N LEU A 107 9.28 -6.63 -5.52
CA LEU A 107 8.05 -7.31 -5.09
C LEU A 107 8.25 -8.81 -4.83
N GLN A 108 9.08 -9.48 -5.65
CA GLN A 108 9.36 -10.91 -5.47
C GLN A 108 10.40 -11.22 -4.37
N SER A 109 11.05 -10.22 -3.76
CA SER A 109 12.01 -10.44 -2.68
C SER A 109 11.37 -10.40 -1.28
N PHE A 110 10.15 -9.87 -1.18
CA PHE A 110 9.36 -9.91 0.06
C PHE A 110 8.79 -11.31 0.30
N ASP A 111 8.66 -11.68 1.57
CA ASP A 111 8.10 -12.94 2.02
C ASP A 111 6.61 -13.08 1.64
N ASP A 112 6.10 -14.31 1.52
CA ASP A 112 4.71 -14.54 1.15
C ASP A 112 3.71 -13.98 2.20
N THR A 113 4.13 -13.87 3.45
CA THR A 113 3.38 -13.22 4.53
C THR A 113 3.12 -11.73 4.30
N SER A 114 3.90 -11.06 3.43
CA SER A 114 3.60 -9.68 3.03
C SER A 114 2.34 -9.57 2.15
N TYR A 115 1.84 -10.68 1.60
CA TYR A 115 0.76 -10.69 0.61
C TYR A 115 -0.44 -11.56 1.01
N PHE A 116 -0.26 -12.52 1.92
CA PHE A 116 -1.30 -13.47 2.32
C PHE A 116 -2.56 -12.80 2.90
N HIS A 117 -3.64 -13.58 3.02
CA HIS A 117 -4.96 -13.09 3.46
C HIS A 117 -5.48 -11.90 2.65
N ASN A 118 -5.32 -11.97 1.33
CA ASN A 118 -6.02 -11.14 0.37
C ASN A 118 -7.11 -11.94 -0.36
N ARG A 119 -8.05 -11.24 -1.01
CA ARG A 119 -9.22 -11.87 -1.64
C ARG A 119 -8.84 -12.87 -2.72
N CYS A 120 -7.94 -12.48 -3.64
CA CYS A 120 -7.47 -13.32 -4.74
C CYS A 120 -6.14 -12.83 -5.34
N LEU A 121 -5.20 -12.36 -4.50
CA LEU A 121 -3.84 -12.13 -4.97
C LEU A 121 -3.16 -13.47 -5.32
N CYS A 122 -2.39 -13.47 -6.40
CA CYS A 122 -1.69 -14.66 -6.90
C CYS A 122 -0.41 -14.29 -7.67
N GLY A 123 0.43 -15.28 -7.96
CA GLY A 123 1.76 -15.08 -8.55
C GLY A 123 2.84 -14.84 -7.48
N ALA A 124 4.10 -15.08 -7.84
CA ALA A 124 5.22 -15.05 -6.89
C ALA A 124 5.27 -13.74 -6.08
N PRO A 125 5.45 -13.80 -4.75
CA PRO A 125 5.84 -14.98 -3.96
C PRO A 125 4.69 -15.92 -3.56
N LEU A 126 3.44 -15.60 -3.87
CA LEU A 126 2.31 -16.49 -3.66
C LEU A 126 2.26 -17.61 -4.71
N GLN A 127 1.32 -18.54 -4.52
CA GLN A 127 0.98 -19.56 -5.51
C GLN A 127 0.59 -18.92 -6.84
N SER A 128 0.90 -19.61 -7.95
CA SER A 128 0.53 -19.17 -9.29
C SER A 128 -0.98 -18.91 -9.42
N CYS A 129 -1.33 -17.96 -10.28
CA CYS A 129 -2.73 -17.70 -10.61
C CYS A 129 -3.36 -18.92 -11.28
N LYS A 130 -4.60 -19.24 -10.89
CA LYS A 130 -5.40 -20.30 -11.48
C LYS A 130 -6.16 -19.80 -12.71
#